data_AF-A0A8S9G283-F1
#
_entry.id   AF-A0A8S9G283-F1
#
_cell.length_a   1.000
_cell.length_b   1.000
_cell.length_c   1.000
_cell.angle_alpha   90.00
_cell.angle_beta   90.00
_cell.angle_gamma   90.00
#
_symmetry.space_group_name_H-M   'P 1'
#
loop_
_entity.id
_entity.type
_entity.pdbx_description
1 polymer ?
#
loop_
_entity_poly.entity_id
_entity_poly.type
_entity_poly.pdbx_seq_one_letter_code
_entity_poly.pdbx_strand_id
1 'polypeptide(L)'
;MQSLLADFEVSEGIYSRACIEDTDSVCLWLGANVMLEYSCEEATALLKNNLENAKASLEVLVADLQFLRDQVTVTQVTIARIYNYDVHQRRLTQVTPTAIAAADA
;
A
#
# COMPACT_ATOMS: atom_id res chain seq x y z
N MET A 1 8.70 5.28 -45.71
CA MET A 1 8.90 5.48 -44.27
C MET A 1 8.49 6.91 -43.96
N GLN A 2 7.47 7.07 -43.14
CA GLN A 2 6.90 8.39 -42.82
C GLN A 2 7.49 8.79 -41.48
N SER A 3 8.35 9.80 -41.49
CA SER A 3 9.06 10.19 -40.29
C SER A 3 8.09 10.83 -39.28
N LEU A 4 8.16 10.39 -38.02
CA LEU A 4 7.23 10.84 -37.00
C LEU A 4 7.70 12.20 -36.47
N LEU A 5 6.83 13.20 -36.54
CA LEU A 5 7.10 14.53 -36.03
C LEU A 5 6.57 14.63 -34.60
N ALA A 6 7.46 14.92 -33.65
CA ALA A 6 7.12 14.99 -32.22
C ALA A 6 7.71 16.27 -31.60
N ASP A 7 7.00 16.80 -30.61
CA ASP A 7 7.47 17.93 -29.81
C ASP A 7 8.16 17.37 -28.55
N PHE A 8 9.49 17.49 -28.49
CA PHE A 8 10.32 17.00 -27.40
C PHE A 8 10.45 18.04 -26.29
N GLU A 9 10.27 17.62 -25.05
CA GLU A 9 10.50 18.45 -23.88
C GLU A 9 12.00 18.61 -23.62
N VAL A 10 12.51 19.83 -23.78
CA VAL A 10 13.94 20.14 -23.52
C VAL A 10 14.12 20.65 -22.09
N SER A 11 13.10 21.32 -21.57
CA SER A 11 12.99 21.79 -20.19
C SER A 11 11.51 21.95 -19.85
N GLU A 12 11.20 22.12 -18.57
CA GLU A 12 9.82 22.25 -18.09
C GLU A 12 9.08 23.37 -18.85
N GLY A 13 8.07 22.99 -19.63
CA GLY A 13 7.27 23.92 -20.45
C GLY A 13 7.95 24.41 -21.73
N ILE A 14 9.17 23.97 -22.05
CA ILE A 14 9.89 24.32 -23.29
C ILE A 14 9.97 23.09 -24.19
N TYR A 15 9.27 23.16 -25.32
CA TYR A 15 9.19 22.08 -26.29
C TYR A 15 9.87 22.47 -27.61
N SER A 16 10.57 21.52 -28.21
CA SER A 16 11.20 21.66 -29.52
C SER A 16 10.71 20.57 -30.45
N ARG A 17 10.37 20.96 -31.68
CA ARG A 17 9.87 20.04 -32.69
C ARG A 17 11.02 19.30 -33.35
N ALA A 18 11.00 17.97 -33.31
CA ALA A 18 11.99 17.15 -33.99
C ALA A 18 11.35 15.97 -34.70
N CYS A 19 12.13 15.41 -35.62
CA CYS A 19 11.77 14.28 -36.46
C CYS A 19 12.37 13.02 -35.83
N ILE A 20 11.55 12.02 -35.55
CA ILE A 20 12.00 10.73 -35.04
C ILE A 20 12.35 9.83 -36.23
N GLU A 21 13.57 9.29 -36.22
CA GLU A 21 14.02 8.29 -37.17
C GLU A 21 13.59 6.89 -36.72
N ASP A 22 13.35 5.99 -37.68
CA ASP A 22 13.01 4.61 -37.38
C ASP A 22 14.18 3.94 -36.62
N THR A 23 13.93 3.55 -35.37
CA THR A 23 14.95 2.98 -34.47
C THR A 23 14.40 1.70 -33.84
N ASP A 24 15.23 0.66 -33.75
CA ASP A 24 14.86 -0.65 -33.20
C ASP A 24 15.20 -0.81 -31.70
N SER A 25 15.86 0.20 -31.12
CA SER A 25 16.26 0.26 -29.71
C SER A 25 15.80 1.53 -29.00
N VAL A 26 15.65 1.43 -27.68
CA VAL A 26 15.24 2.52 -26.79
C VAL A 26 16.09 2.51 -25.52
N CYS A 27 16.37 3.69 -24.97
CA CYS A 27 17.07 3.84 -23.70
C CYS A 27 16.06 3.91 -22.54
N LEU A 28 16.14 2.96 -21.61
CA LEU A 28 15.32 2.93 -20.40
C LEU A 28 16.14 3.33 -19.17
N TRP A 29 15.53 4.17 -18.33
CA TRP A 29 16.07 4.52 -17.02
C TRP A 29 15.57 3.52 -15.97
N LEU A 30 16.50 2.76 -15.37
CA LEU A 30 16.18 1.70 -14.42
C LEU A 30 16.23 2.14 -12.96
N GLY A 31 16.62 3.40 -12.72
CA GLY A 31 16.87 3.93 -11.38
C GLY A 31 18.34 3.84 -10.98
N ALA A 32 18.65 4.28 -9.75
CA ALA A 32 20.02 4.31 -9.21
C ALA A 32 21.07 4.95 -10.14
N ASN A 33 20.67 5.95 -10.94
CA ASN A 33 21.51 6.61 -11.95
C ASN A 33 21.98 5.70 -13.10
N VAL A 34 21.24 4.63 -13.38
CA VAL A 34 21.53 3.68 -14.46
C VAL A 34 20.51 3.80 -15.59
N MET A 35 21.04 3.99 -16.81
CA MET A 35 20.31 3.93 -18.06
C MET A 35 20.90 2.82 -18.92
N LEU A 36 20.05 2.00 -19.55
CA LEU A 36 20.46 0.94 -20.45
C LEU A 36 19.65 0.98 -21.75
N GLU A 37 20.32 0.65 -22.84
CA GLU A 37 19.70 0.48 -24.15
C GLU A 37 19.11 -0.93 -24.26
N TYR A 38 17.89 -1.03 -24.77
CA TYR A 38 17.17 -2.27 -25.01
C TYR A 38 16.57 -2.26 -26.41
N SER A 39 16.36 -3.42 -27.01
CA SER A 39 15.49 -3.50 -28.19
C SER A 39 14.05 -3.13 -27.83
N CYS A 40 13.27 -2.67 -28.80
CA CYS A 40 11.86 -2.34 -28.60
C CYS A 40 11.04 -3.52 -28.03
N GLU A 41 11.38 -4.75 -28.39
CA GLU A 41 10.74 -5.96 -27.89
C GLU A 41 11.08 -6.23 -26.41
N GLU A 42 12.37 -6.17 -26.05
CA GLU A 42 12.83 -6.37 -24.67
C GLU A 42 12.31 -5.27 -23.74
N ALA A 43 12.32 -4.01 -24.19
CA ALA A 43 11.76 -2.89 -23.46
C ALA A 43 10.27 -3.09 -23.17
N THR A 44 9.51 -3.54 -24.18
CA THR A 44 8.08 -3.83 -24.04
C THR A 44 7.84 -4.97 -23.04
N ALA A 45 8.63 -6.05 -23.13
CA ALA A 45 8.52 -7.17 -22.20
C ALA A 45 8.86 -6.75 -20.75
N LEU A 46 9.92 -5.97 -20.57
CA LEU A 46 10.34 -5.45 -19.26
C LEU A 46 9.25 -4.57 -18.63
N LEU A 47 8.69 -3.63 -19.40
CA LEU A 47 7.64 -2.73 -18.92
C LEU A 47 6.35 -3.48 -18.59
N LYS A 48 5.96 -4.49 -19.40
CA LYS A 48 4.81 -5.35 -19.11
C LYS A 48 5.01 -6.15 -17.82
N ASN A 49 6.17 -6.77 -17.65
CA ASN A 49 6.49 -7.52 -16.43
C ASN A 49 6.49 -6.60 -15.20
N ASN A 50 7.04 -5.39 -15.31
CA ASN A 50 7.01 -4.41 -14.22
C ASN A 50 5.56 -4.03 -13.85
N LEU A 51 4.72 -3.76 -14.86
CA LEU A 51 3.30 -3.45 -14.66
C LEU A 51 2.55 -4.60 -13.97
N GLU A 52 2.76 -5.84 -14.41
CA GLU A 52 2.14 -7.02 -13.81
C GLU A 52 2.58 -7.22 -12.35
N ASN A 53 3.88 -7.10 -12.08
CA ASN A 53 4.42 -7.18 -10.71
C ASN A 53 3.85 -6.07 -9.81
N ALA A 54 3.72 -4.84 -10.31
CA ALA A 54 3.14 -3.74 -9.56
C ALA A 54 1.65 -3.98 -9.26
N LYS A 55 0.89 -4.52 -10.21
CA LYS A 55 -0.52 -4.89 -10.01
C LYS A 55 -0.69 -6.03 -9.01
N ALA A 56 0.11 -7.09 -9.12
CA ALA A 56 0.09 -8.20 -8.17
C ALA A 56 0.44 -7.71 -6.75
N SER A 57 1.46 -6.85 -6.64
CA SER A 57 1.83 -6.23 -5.36
C SER A 57 0.70 -5.38 -4.79
N LEU A 58 0.01 -4.61 -5.63
CA LEU A 58 -1.17 -3.83 -5.21
C LEU A 58 -2.29 -4.72 -4.67
N GLU A 59 -2.62 -5.82 -5.34
CA GLU A 59 -3.64 -6.76 -4.88
C GLU A 59 -3.31 -7.34 -3.50
N VAL A 60 -2.05 -7.74 -3.28
CA VAL A 60 -1.57 -8.22 -1.98
C VAL A 60 -1.70 -7.13 -0.91
N LEU A 61 -1.23 -5.91 -1.19
CA LEU A 61 -1.34 -4.80 -0.23
C LEU A 61 -2.79 -4.48 0.14
N VAL A 62 -3.71 -4.55 -0.82
CA VAL A 62 -5.14 -4.32 -0.55
C VAL A 62 -5.70 -5.40 0.37
N ALA A 63 -5.35 -6.67 0.17
CA ALA A 63 -5.75 -7.76 1.04
C ALA A 63 -5.18 -7.60 2.47
N ASP A 64 -3.91 -7.22 2.58
CA ASP A 64 -3.25 -6.98 3.86
C ASP A 64 -3.85 -5.80 4.63
N LEU A 65 -4.20 -4.71 3.94
CA LEU A 65 -4.90 -3.57 4.55
C LEU A 65 -6.27 -3.98 5.07
N GLN A 66 -7.00 -4.78 4.30
CA GLN A 66 -8.29 -5.29 4.70
C GLN A 66 -8.18 -6.19 5.94
N PHE A 67 -7.20 -7.09 5.96
CA PHE A 67 -6.89 -7.91 7.13
C PHE A 67 -6.54 -7.04 8.35
N LEU A 68 -5.67 -6.05 8.19
CA LEU A 68 -5.26 -5.16 9.29
C LEU A 68 -6.45 -4.39 9.86
N ARG A 69 -7.36 -3.89 9.03
CA ARG A 69 -8.59 -3.21 9.47
C ARG A 69 -9.45 -4.12 10.35
N ASP A 70 -9.60 -5.38 9.96
CA ASP A 70 -10.40 -6.34 10.71
C ASP A 70 -9.70 -6.70 12.03
N GLN A 71 -8.37 -6.86 12.02
CA GLN A 71 -7.57 -7.07 13.24
C GLN A 71 -7.67 -5.90 14.23
N VAL A 72 -7.64 -4.66 13.74
CA VAL A 72 -7.84 -3.46 14.58
C VAL A 72 -9.21 -3.50 15.24
N THR A 73 -10.25 -3.82 14.48
CA THR A 73 -11.63 -3.90 14.99
C THR A 73 -11.77 -4.98 16.08
N VAL A 74 -11.25 -6.19 15.82
CA VAL A 74 -11.29 -7.31 16.79
C VAL A 74 -10.53 -6.95 18.06
N THR A 75 -9.36 -6.33 17.92
CA THR A 75 -8.54 -5.90 19.06
C THR A 75 -9.28 -4.88 19.92
N GLN A 76 -9.91 -3.88 19.31
CA GLN A 76 -10.70 -2.87 20.01
C GLN A 76 -11.86 -3.48 20.80
N VAL A 77 -12.61 -4.39 20.19
CA VAL A 77 -13.72 -5.09 20.88
C VAL A 77 -13.20 -5.94 22.04
N THR A 78 -12.06 -6.61 21.85
CA THR A 78 -11.46 -7.45 22.89
C THR A 78 -11.02 -6.61 24.09
N ILE A 79 -10.37 -5.46 23.84
CA ILE A 79 -10.01 -4.50 24.90
C ILE A 79 -11.26 -4.03 25.66
N ALA A 80 -12.34 -3.68 24.96
CA ALA A 80 -13.58 -3.25 25.60
C ALA A 80 -14.21 -4.36 26.45
N ARG A 81 -14.19 -5.62 25.99
CA ARG A 81 -14.68 -6.79 26.75
C ARG A 81 -13.88 -7.01 28.03
N ILE A 82 -12.55 -6.95 27.94
CA ILE A 82 -11.65 -7.11 29.09
C ILE A 82 -11.91 -5.99 30.11
N TYR A 83 -12.05 -4.75 29.64
CA TYR A 83 -12.38 -3.62 30.51
C TYR A 83 -13.73 -3.82 31.23
N ASN A 84 -14.77 -4.21 30.49
CA ASN A 84 -16.09 -4.48 31.07
C ASN A 84 -16.05 -5.61 32.11
N TYR A 85 -15.28 -6.67 31.83
CA TYR A 85 -15.07 -7.77 32.77
C TYR A 85 -14.38 -7.29 34.05
N ASP A 86 -13.29 -6.52 33.94
CA ASP A 86 -12.58 -5.95 35.09
C ASP A 86 -13.50 -5.07 35.97
N VAL A 87 -14.29 -4.18 35.34
CA VAL A 87 -15.27 -3.35 36.06
C VAL A 87 -16.33 -4.20 36.78
N HIS A 88 -16.86 -5.23 36.11
CA HIS A 88 -17.84 -6.13 36.73
C HIS A 88 -17.25 -6.87 37.93
N GLN A 89 -16.03 -7.39 37.82
CA GLN A 89 -15.34 -8.06 38.93
C GLN A 89 -15.14 -7.13 40.13
N ARG A 90 -14.67 -5.90 39.90
CA ARG A 90 -14.50 -4.90 40.97
C ARG A 90 -15.80 -4.57 41.68
N ARG A 91 -16.93 -4.48 40.96
CA ARG A 91 -18.26 -4.28 41.54
C ARG A 91 -18.67 -5.45 42.42
N LEU A 92 -18.49 -6.69 41.96
CA LEU A 92 -18.77 -7.87 42.78
C LEU A 92 -17.94 -7.87 44.07
N THR A 93 -16.65 -7.55 44.01
CA THR A 93 -15.78 -7.47 45.19
C THR A 93 -16.19 -6.36 46.17
N GLN A 94 -16.83 -5.28 45.70
CA GLN A 94 -17.33 -4.19 46.56
C GLN A 94 -18.72 -4.44 47.17
N VAL A 95 -19.52 -5.36 46.62
CA VAL A 95 -20.86 -5.70 47.17
C VAL A 95 -20.74 -6.73 48.30
N THR A 96 -19.78 -7.66 48.21
CA THR A 96 -19.54 -8.71 49.22
C THR A 96 -19.13 -8.22 50.64
N PRO A 97 -18.45 -7.08 50.88
CA PRO A 97 -18.07 -6.65 52.24
C PRO A 97 -19.25 -6.11 53.06
N THR A 98 -20.33 -5.64 52.41
CA THR A 98 -21.43 -4.95 53.11
C THR A 98 -22.52 -5.90 53.61
N ALA A 99 -22.66 -7.08 52.99
CA ALA A 99 -23.66 -8.08 53.41
C ALA A 99 -23.26 -8.86 54.67
N ILE A 100 -21.96 -8.92 55.00
CA ILE A 100 -21.46 -9.66 56.18
C ILE A 100 -21.54 -8.81 57.45
N ALA A 101 -21.40 -7.47 57.34
CA ALA A 101 -21.47 -6.56 58.48
C ALA A 101 -22.89 -6.34 59.04
N ALA A 102 -23.95 -6.71 58.30
CA ALA A 102 -25.35 -6.56 58.74
C ALA A 102 -25.93 -7.84 59.38
N ALA A 103 -25.19 -8.95 59.40
CA ALA A 103 -25.63 -10.22 60.00
C ALA A 103 -25.11 -10.43 61.44
N ASP A 104 -24.20 -9.57 61.93
CA ASP A 104 -23.58 -9.63 63.26
C ASP A 104 -24.08 -8.50 64.21
N ALA A 105 -25.24 -7.89 63.94
CA ALA A 105 -25.87 -6.87 64.79
C ALA A 105 -27.22 -7.33 65.37
#